data_AF-U2KRI4-F1
#
_entry.id   AF-U2KRI4-F1
#
_cell.length_a   1.000
_cell.length_b   1.000
_cell.length_c   1.000
_cell.angle_alpha   90.00
_cell.angle_beta   90.00
_cell.angle_gamma   90.00
#
_symmetry.space_group_name_H-M   'P 1'
#
loop_
_entity.id
_entity.type
_entity.pdbx_description
1 polymer ?
#
loop_
_entity_poly.entity_id
_entity_poly.type
_entity_poly.pdbx_seq_one_letter_code
_entity_poly.pdbx_strand_id
1 'polypeptide(L)' 'MSGFFDGGDCLRKLTDYKPTKFMAEDAHYDKAAADYAVGFIECLCHTKGTWAGKPFDLIDWQERIIRDIF' A
#
# COMPACT_ATOMS: atom_id res chain seq x y z
N MET A 1 -7.63 2.67 -33.13
CA MET A 1 -6.22 2.97 -32.80
C MET A 1 -6.12 2.93 -31.28
N SER A 2 -5.32 2.01 -30.73
CA SER A 2 -4.76 1.98 -29.35
C SER A 2 -5.68 2.37 -28.17
N GLY A 3 -5.97 1.52 -27.20
CA GLY A 3 -5.37 0.25 -26.85
C GLY A 3 -6.07 -0.32 -25.61
N PHE A 4 -5.94 -1.64 -25.49
CA PHE A 4 -6.31 -2.47 -24.36
C PHE A 4 -6.03 -1.79 -23.00
N PHE A 5 -7.09 -1.37 -22.29
CA PHE A 5 -7.07 -1.32 -20.83
C PHE A 5 -7.50 -2.72 -20.33
N ASP A 6 -6.72 -3.72 -20.69
CA ASP A 6 -6.81 -5.06 -20.11
C ASP A 6 -5.58 -5.18 -19.20
N GLY A 7 -5.81 -5.02 -17.91
CA GLY A 7 -4.76 -4.91 -16.90
C GLY A 7 -5.33 -4.93 -15.49
N GLY A 8 -6.40 -5.72 -15.30
CA GLY A 8 -6.81 -6.19 -13.99
C GLY A 8 -5.78 -7.20 -13.50
N ASP A 9 -4.61 -6.74 -13.06
CA ASP A 9 -3.87 -7.51 -12.08
C ASP A 9 -4.69 -7.46 -10.80
N CYS A 10 -5.28 -8.60 -10.43
CA CYS A 10 -6.04 -8.80 -9.20
C CYS A 10 -5.11 -8.70 -7.98
N LEU A 11 -4.46 -7.54 -7.79
CA LEU A 11 -3.62 -7.23 -6.65
C LEU A 11 -4.51 -7.32 -5.42
N ARG A 12 -4.23 -8.31 -4.56
CA ARG A 12 -5.00 -8.52 -3.34
C ARG A 12 -4.81 -7.30 -2.45
N LYS A 13 -5.89 -6.58 -2.18
CA LYS A 13 -5.94 -5.51 -1.18
C LYS A 13 -6.15 -6.11 0.20
N LEU A 14 -5.62 -5.43 1.21
CA LEU A 14 -5.78 -5.86 2.60
C LEU A 14 -7.22 -5.57 3.05
N THR A 15 -7.97 -6.60 3.45
CA THR A 15 -9.35 -6.43 3.95
C THR A 15 -9.44 -6.45 5.47
N ASP A 16 -8.61 -7.28 6.12
CA ASP A 16 -8.71 -7.59 7.54
C ASP A 16 -7.36 -7.41 8.26
N TYR A 17 -6.93 -6.16 8.40
CA TYR A 17 -5.71 -5.85 9.13
C TYR A 17 -5.82 -6.23 10.62
N LYS A 18 -4.80 -6.93 11.13
CA LYS A 18 -4.62 -7.21 12.55
C LYS A 18 -3.19 -6.83 12.94
N PRO A 19 -3.00 -6.02 14.00
CA PRO A 19 -1.68 -5.69 14.50
C PRO A 19 -0.83 -6.93 14.77
N THR A 20 0.44 -6.84 14.44
CA THR A 20 1.40 -7.91 14.71
C THR A 20 1.58 -8.14 16.21
N LYS A 21 1.76 -9.41 16.61
CA LYS A 21 2.07 -9.79 17.99
C LYS A 21 3.47 -9.36 18.45
N PHE A 22 4.30 -8.83 17.54
CA PHE A 22 5.68 -8.42 17.79
C PHE A 22 5.83 -6.90 17.95
N MET A 23 4.73 -6.20 18.22
CA MET A 23 4.73 -4.77 18.50
C MET A 23 5.53 -4.47 19.77
N ALA A 24 6.37 -3.43 19.74
CA ALA A 24 7.14 -2.99 20.90
C ALA A 24 6.19 -2.51 22.02
N GLU A 25 6.63 -2.61 23.28
CA GLU A 25 5.80 -2.28 24.45
C GLU A 25 5.34 -0.82 24.49
N ASP A 26 6.15 0.08 23.93
CA ASP A 26 5.93 1.52 23.83
C ASP A 26 5.36 1.96 22.47
N ALA A 27 5.17 1.04 21.54
CA ALA A 27 4.53 1.34 20.26
C ALA A 27 3.02 1.50 20.45
N HIS A 28 2.40 2.32 19.59
CA HIS A 28 0.96 2.50 19.52
C HIS A 28 0.53 2.49 18.07
N TYR A 29 -0.59 1.82 17.78
CA TYR A 29 -1.17 1.79 16.44
C TYR A 29 -2.12 2.98 16.30
N ASP A 30 -1.78 3.90 15.40
CA ASP A 30 -2.63 5.01 14.99
C ASP A 30 -3.18 4.75 13.58
N LYS A 31 -4.46 4.38 13.56
CA LYS A 31 -5.19 4.12 12.31
C LYS A 31 -5.19 5.32 11.37
N ALA A 32 -5.33 6.54 11.89
CA ALA A 32 -5.41 7.73 11.04
C ALA A 32 -4.06 8.05 10.39
N ALA A 33 -2.97 7.89 11.15
CA ALA A 33 -1.61 8.02 10.62
C ALA A 33 -1.32 6.94 9.56
N ALA A 34 -1.72 5.69 9.84
CA ALA A 34 -1.56 4.57 8.91
C ALA A 34 -2.34 4.79 7.60
N ASP A 35 -3.62 5.17 7.68
CA ASP A 35 -4.46 5.42 6.50
C ASP A 35 -3.91 6.61 5.67
N TYR A 36 -3.42 7.65 6.33
CA TYR A 36 -2.76 8.78 5.65
C TYR A 36 -1.48 8.35 4.92
N ALA A 37 -0.63 7.54 5.56
CA ALA A 37 0.61 7.06 4.97
C ALA A 37 0.35 6.15 3.75
N VAL A 38 -0.62 5.25 3.84
CA VAL A 38 -1.06 4.40 2.71
C VAL A 38 -1.51 5.28 1.54
N GLY A 39 -2.42 6.24 1.79
CA GLY A 39 -2.91 7.14 0.75
C GLY A 39 -1.82 8.03 0.16
N PHE A 40 -0.88 8.50 0.97
CA PHE A 40 0.28 9.27 0.51
C PHE A 40 1.13 8.46 -0.48
N ILE A 41 1.41 7.19 -0.19
CA ILE A 41 2.22 6.33 -1.05
C ILE A 41 1.49 6.00 -2.37
N GLU A 42 0.18 5.74 -2.33
CA GLU A 42 -0.62 5.49 -3.54
C GLU A 42 -0.71 6.72 -4.45
N CYS A 43 -0.54 7.94 -3.90
CA CYS A 43 -0.46 9.17 -4.67
C CYS A 43 0.88 9.38 -5.39
N LEU A 44 1.91 8.57 -5.11
CA LEU A 44 3.20 8.62 -5.78
C LEU A 44 3.15 7.83 -7.11
N CYS A 45 4.06 8.16 -8.03
CA CYS A 45 4.26 7.40 -9.27
C CYS A 45 5.64 6.76 -9.32
N HIS A 46 5.72 5.60 -9.97
CA HIS A 46 6.99 4.96 -10.25
C HIS A 46 7.87 5.88 -11.10
N THR A 47 9.15 5.99 -10.74
CA THR A 47 10.08 6.93 -11.41
C THR A 47 10.94 6.26 -12.49
N LYS A 48 10.99 4.92 -12.53
CA LYS A 48 11.90 4.15 -13.41
C LYS A 48 11.26 2.84 -13.90
N GLY A 49 11.85 2.27 -14.95
CA GLY A 49 11.48 0.96 -15.49
C GLY A 49 10.18 0.96 -16.31
N THR A 50 9.66 -0.24 -16.61
CA THR A 50 8.44 -0.45 -17.43
C THR A 50 7.19 0.19 -16.84
N TRP A 51 7.21 0.52 -15.54
CA TRP A 51 6.07 1.08 -14.81
C TRP A 51 6.20 2.59 -14.59
N ALA A 52 7.23 3.25 -15.13
CA ALA A 52 7.46 4.69 -14.95
C ALA A 52 6.23 5.52 -15.32
N GLY A 53 5.85 6.45 -14.44
CA GLY A 53 4.68 7.31 -14.58
C GLY A 53 3.35 6.69 -14.14
N LYS A 54 3.30 5.38 -13.85
CA LYS A 54 2.11 4.75 -13.27
C LYS A 54 2.06 4.95 -11.75
N PRO A 55 0.86 5.16 -11.17
CA PRO A 55 0.70 5.27 -9.72
C PRO A 55 1.14 3.98 -9.02
N PHE A 56 1.52 4.07 -7.75
CA PHE A 56 1.73 2.89 -6.92
C PHE A 56 0.39 2.26 -6.56
N ASP A 57 0.30 0.95 -6.77
CA ASP A 57 -0.82 0.15 -6.29
C ASP A 57 -0.31 -0.81 -5.20
N LEU A 58 -0.57 -0.47 -3.94
CA LEU A 58 -0.09 -1.25 -2.80
C LEU A 58 -0.81 -2.60 -2.73
N ILE A 59 -0.02 -3.67 -2.63
CA ILE A 59 -0.50 -5.03 -2.35
C ILE A 59 -0.64 -5.28 -0.84
N ASP A 60 -1.48 -6.26 -0.48
CA ASP A 60 -1.85 -6.62 0.88
C ASP A 60 -0.72 -6.57 1.92
N TRP A 61 0.41 -7.21 1.63
CA TRP A 61 1.52 -7.29 2.56
C TRP A 61 2.30 -5.97 2.66
N GLN A 62 2.32 -5.14 1.61
CA GLN A 62 2.95 -3.82 1.65
C GLN A 62 2.11 -2.87 2.52
N GLU A 63 0.79 -2.89 2.33
CA GLU A 63 -0.13 -2.14 3.18
C GLU A 63 0.00 -2.61 4.64
N ARG A 64 0.15 -3.92 4.88
CA ARG A 64 0.36 -4.44 6.23
C ARG A 64 1.65 -3.93 6.89
N ILE A 65 2.76 -3.85 6.15
CA ILE A 65 4.01 -3.29 6.69
C ILE A 65 3.83 -1.81 7.06
N ILE A 66 3.17 -1.02 6.20
CA ILE A 66 2.92 0.39 6.49
C ILE A 66 2.07 0.51 7.74
N ARG A 67 0.98 -0.26 7.85
CA ARG A 67 0.10 -0.26 9.03
C ARG A 67 0.79 -0.76 10.30
N ASP A 68 1.78 -1.65 10.21
CA ASP A 68 2.53 -2.11 11.38
C ASP A 68 3.54 -1.07 11.90
N ILE A 69 3.89 -0.05 11.10
CA ILE A 69 4.82 1.02 11.48
C ILE A 69 4.11 2.17 12.22
N PHE A 70 2.84 2.41 11.90
CA PHE A 70 2.04 3.54 12.41
C PHE A 70 1.04 3.10 13.46
#